data_AF-A0A966YDN3-F1
#
_entry.id   AF-A0A966YDN3-F1
#
_cell.length_a   1.000
_cell.length_b   1.000
_cell.length_c   1.000
_cell.angle_alpha   90.00
_cell.angle_beta   90.00
_cell.angle_gamma   90.00
#
_symmetry.space_group_name_H-M   'P 1'
#
loop_
_entity.id
_entity.type
_entity.pdbx_description
1 polymer ?
#
loop_
_entity_poly.entity_id
_entity_poly.type
_entity_poly.pdbx_seq_one_letter_code
_entity_poly.pdbx_strand_id
1 'polypeptide(L)'
;MKEMHSMKRWPNCGGRHACPNLGIVMLLTFGLSIQPAAADDQPVESRRILVCGKRTSIVLFSPEHPDGAVEWTYPVNSREGWVLPDGNVLLAVSKGSRLPTG
;
A
#
# COMPACT_ATOMS: atom_id res chain seq x y z
N MET A 1 25.43 4.52 -30.15
CA MET A 1 25.45 4.88 -28.71
C MET A 1 24.68 3.78 -27.97
N LYS A 2 25.39 2.76 -27.50
CA LYS A 2 25.72 2.47 -26.08
C LYS A 2 24.49 1.92 -25.33
N GLU A 3 24.32 0.58 -25.33
CA GLU A 3 24.63 -0.31 -24.18
C GLU A 3 23.79 0.07 -22.94
N MET A 4 22.68 -0.61 -22.66
CA MET A 4 22.57 -1.90 -21.94
C MET A 4 22.92 -1.75 -20.45
N HIS A 5 21.97 -2.09 -19.57
CA HIS A 5 22.05 -2.49 -18.14
C HIS A 5 20.62 -2.35 -17.58
N SER A 6 19.98 -3.24 -16.82
CA SER A 6 20.23 -4.59 -16.33
C SER A 6 18.92 -4.97 -15.62
N MET A 7 18.15 -5.92 -16.13
CA MET A 7 17.95 -7.23 -15.53
C MET A 7 17.41 -7.22 -14.07
N LYS A 8 16.11 -7.45 -13.89
CA LYS A 8 15.61 -8.35 -12.84
C LYS A 8 14.69 -9.39 -13.48
N ARG A 9 15.36 -10.48 -13.84
CA ARG A 9 14.81 -11.75 -14.28
C ARG A 9 13.99 -12.34 -13.13
N TRP A 10 12.70 -12.55 -13.36
CA TRP A 10 11.82 -13.30 -12.47
C TRP A 10 12.39 -14.71 -12.21
N PRO A 11 12.36 -15.23 -10.97
CA PRO A 11 12.77 -16.59 -10.71
C PRO A 11 11.76 -17.59 -11.28
N ASN A 12 12.31 -18.40 -12.17
CA ASN A 12 11.73 -19.54 -12.85
C ASN A 12 11.67 -20.71 -11.85
N CYS A 13 10.47 -21.18 -11.49
CA CYS A 13 10.27 -22.46 -10.79
C CYS A 13 9.20 -23.27 -11.53
N GLY A 14 9.55 -23.75 -12.71
CA GLY A 14 8.70 -24.60 -13.53
C GLY A 14 9.54 -25.56 -14.34
N GLY A 15 10.02 -26.64 -13.71
CA GLY A 15 10.77 -27.65 -14.44
C GLY A 15 11.14 -28.84 -13.59
N ARG A 16 10.29 -29.87 -13.61
CA ARG A 16 10.70 -31.28 -13.56
C ARG A 16 9.70 -32.12 -14.36
N HIS A 17 10.09 -32.45 -15.60
CA HIS A 17 9.46 -33.51 -16.39
C HIS A 17 9.91 -34.88 -15.85
N ALA A 18 8.92 -35.77 -15.73
CA ALA A 18 8.88 -37.23 -15.67
C ALA A 18 10.18 -38.08 -15.59
N CYS A 19 10.16 -39.08 -14.71
CA CYS A 19 10.61 -40.44 -15.01
C CYS A 19 9.52 -41.45 -14.58
N PRO A 20 9.28 -42.54 -15.34
CA PRO A 20 8.19 -43.49 -15.10
C PRO A 20 8.60 -44.70 -14.25
N ASN A 21 7.56 -45.40 -13.80
CA ASN A 21 7.48 -46.80 -13.40
C ASN A 21 7.78 -47.25 -11.95
N LEU A 22 6.71 -47.87 -11.42
CA LEU A 22 6.62 -49.02 -10.54
C LEU A 22 7.21 -48.93 -9.13
N GLY A 23 6.28 -49.03 -8.19
CA GLY A 23 6.46 -49.90 -7.03
C GLY A 23 6.22 -49.21 -5.71
N ILE A 24 5.48 -49.93 -4.85
CA ILE A 24 5.36 -49.73 -3.41
C ILE A 24 4.26 -48.74 -2.99
N VAL A 25 3.08 -49.35 -2.89
CA VAL A 25 2.09 -49.10 -1.85
C VAL A 25 2.81 -48.81 -0.52
N MET A 26 2.82 -47.56 -0.09
CA MET A 26 3.15 -47.20 1.28
C MET A 26 2.00 -46.37 1.84
N LEU A 27 1.19 -47.06 2.65
CA LEU A 27 0.24 -46.48 3.59
C LEU A 27 0.97 -45.39 4.41
N LEU A 28 0.69 -44.12 4.12
CA LEU A 28 1.04 -43.01 4.98
C LEU A 28 -0.18 -42.11 5.05
N THR A 29 -0.89 -42.25 6.17
CA THR A 29 -1.84 -41.29 6.70
C THR A 29 -1.24 -39.89 6.59
N PHE A 30 -1.54 -39.19 5.50
CA PHE A 30 -1.23 -37.78 5.33
C PHE A 30 -2.06 -37.03 6.36
N GLY A 31 -1.43 -36.76 7.50
CA GLY A 31 -1.96 -35.84 8.49
C GLY A 31 -2.26 -34.54 7.78
N LEU A 32 -3.55 -34.25 7.64
CA LEU A 32 -4.07 -32.99 7.14
C LEU A 32 -3.64 -31.91 8.13
N SER A 33 -2.41 -31.39 7.95
CA SER A 33 -1.93 -30.23 8.70
C SER A 33 -2.74 -29.04 8.21
N ILE A 34 -3.82 -28.75 8.93
CA ILE A 34 -4.53 -27.47 8.87
C ILE A 34 -3.50 -26.43 9.30
N GLN A 35 -2.86 -25.78 8.31
CA GLN A 35 -2.04 -24.61 8.57
C GLN A 35 -3.02 -23.49 8.93
N PRO A 36 -2.97 -22.92 10.15
CA PRO A 36 -3.67 -21.68 10.38
C PRO A 36 -3.09 -20.68 9.39
N ALA A 37 -3.96 -20.05 8.61
CA ALA A 37 -3.56 -18.89 7.81
C ALA A 37 -3.06 -17.85 8.81
N ALA A 38 -1.73 -17.74 8.96
CA ALA A 38 -1.13 -16.57 9.55
C ALA A 38 -1.64 -15.42 8.68
N ALA A 39 -2.54 -14.61 9.25
CA ALA A 39 -2.81 -13.30 8.69
C ALA A 39 -1.44 -12.64 8.51
N ASP A 40 -1.12 -12.27 7.28
CA ASP A 40 0.10 -11.52 6.96
C ASP A 40 0.04 -10.21 7.76
N ASP A 41 0.59 -10.24 8.97
CA ASP A 41 0.81 -9.08 9.84
C ASP A 41 1.99 -8.29 9.25
N GLN A 42 1.79 -7.79 8.04
CA GLN A 42 2.74 -6.89 7.41
C GLN A 42 2.75 -5.61 8.25
N PRO A 43 3.93 -5.11 8.66
CA PRO A 43 4.03 -3.92 9.50
C PRO A 43 3.21 -2.79 8.89
N VAL A 44 2.33 -2.18 9.69
CA VAL A 44 1.58 -0.99 9.27
C VAL A 44 2.57 0.15 9.14
N GLU A 45 3.15 0.29 7.96
CA GLU A 45 4.08 1.37 7.66
C GLU A 45 3.38 2.72 7.81
N SER A 46 4.12 3.68 8.37
CA SER A 46 3.58 5.02 8.60
C SER A 46 3.33 5.73 7.27
N ARG A 47 2.11 6.23 7.07
CA ARG A 47 1.73 6.99 5.88
C ARG A 47 0.86 8.19 6.23
N ARG A 48 1.05 9.27 5.48
CA ARG A 48 0.22 10.48 5.56
C ARG A 48 -0.70 10.55 4.36
N ILE A 49 -1.98 10.77 4.61
CA ILE A 49 -3.01 10.89 3.57
C ILE A 49 -3.65 12.27 3.67
N LEU A 50 -3.64 13.02 2.56
CA LEU A 50 -4.40 14.24 2.41
C LEU A 50 -5.86 13.88 2.06
N VAL A 51 -6.79 14.24 2.95
CA VAL A 51 -8.23 14.02 2.78
C VAL A 51 -8.88 15.33 2.37
N CYS A 52 -9.50 15.34 1.20
CA CYS A 52 -10.26 16.47 0.65
C CYS A 52 -11.77 16.26 0.89
N GLY A 53 -12.53 17.36 1.01
CA GLY A 53 -13.96 17.29 1.29
C GLY A 53 -14.50 18.60 1.88
N LYS A 54 -15.53 18.51 2.73
CA LYS A 54 -16.08 19.70 3.44
C LYS A 54 -15.04 20.37 4.34
N ARG A 55 -14.13 19.57 4.89
CA ARG A 55 -12.96 19.99 5.66
C ARG A 55 -11.76 19.24 5.11
N THR A 56 -10.66 19.94 4.94
CA THR A 56 -9.42 19.33 4.45
C THR A 56 -8.55 18.95 5.65
N SER A 57 -7.91 17.79 5.61
CA SER A 57 -7.03 17.35 6.70
C SER A 57 -5.92 16.43 6.21
N ILE A 58 -4.80 16.42 6.93
CA ILE A 58 -3.77 15.40 6.80
C ILE A 58 -3.98 14.40 7.93
N VAL A 59 -4.13 13.13 7.56
CA VAL A 59 -4.30 12.02 8.50
C VAL A 59 -3.06 11.14 8.46
N LEU A 60 -2.41 10.97 9.61
CA LEU A 60 -1.30 10.06 9.81
C LEU A 60 -1.82 8.71 10.25
N PHE A 61 -1.51 7.67 9.49
CA PHE A 61 -1.67 6.28 9.89
C PHE A 61 -0.31 5.76 10.33
N SER A 62 -0.25 5.17 11.51
CA SER A 62 0.96 4.61 12.13
C SER A 62 0.57 3.43 13.00
N PRO A 63 1.52 2.58 13.44
CA PRO A 63 1.23 1.51 14.39
C PRO A 63 0.59 2.01 15.70
N GLU A 64 0.94 3.22 16.15
CA GLU A 64 0.38 3.86 17.34
C GLU A 64 -1.02 4.42 17.11
N HIS A 65 -1.35 4.74 15.86
CA HIS A 65 -2.63 5.31 15.44
C HIS A 65 -3.19 4.56 14.22
N PRO A 66 -3.68 3.32 14.39
CA PRO A 66 -4.17 2.49 13.29
C PRO A 66 -5.43 3.06 12.63
N ASP A 67 -6.27 3.75 13.39
CA ASP A 67 -7.48 4.42 12.88
C ASP A 67 -7.20 5.80 12.25
N GLY A 68 -5.95 6.25 12.33
CA GLY A 68 -5.51 7.55 11.84
C GLY A 68 -5.61 8.66 12.88
N ALA A 69 -4.57 9.49 12.94
CA ALA A 69 -4.52 10.72 13.74
C ALA A 69 -4.53 11.95 12.82
N VAL A 70 -5.35 12.95 13.14
CA VAL A 70 -5.35 14.21 12.38
C VAL A 70 -4.16 15.06 12.82
N GLU A 71 -3.15 15.18 11.96
CA GLU A 71 -1.98 16.03 12.21
C GLU A 71 -2.26 17.51 11.90
N TRP A 72 -3.10 17.77 10.90
CA TRP A 72 -3.38 19.13 10.42
C TRP A 72 -4.77 19.24 9.81
N THR A 73 -5.37 20.42 9.91
CA THR A 73 -6.68 20.70 9.28
C THR A 73 -6.75 22.09 8.67
N TYR A 74 -7.53 22.19 7.61
CA TYR A 74 -7.94 23.43 6.99
C TYR A 74 -9.47 23.49 6.91
N PRO A 75 -10.11 24.58 7.41
CA PRO A 75 -11.54 24.61 7.68
C PRO A 75 -12.41 24.77 6.42
N VAL A 76 -11.81 24.96 5.24
CA VAL A 76 -12.56 25.19 3.99
C VAL A 76 -12.60 23.94 3.14
N ASN A 77 -13.63 23.86 2.30
CA ASN A 77 -13.79 22.79 1.35
C ASN A 77 -12.78 22.87 0.21
N SER A 78 -12.06 21.77 0.02
CA SER A 78 -11.16 21.56 -1.12
C SER A 78 -11.72 20.47 -2.01
N ARG A 79 -11.48 20.59 -3.31
CA ARG A 79 -11.76 19.54 -4.29
C ARG A 79 -10.57 18.61 -4.43
N GLU A 80 -9.38 19.21 -4.44
CA GLU A 80 -8.10 18.54 -4.65
C GLU A 80 -7.01 19.25 -3.85
N GLY A 81 -5.88 18.57 -3.68
CA GLY A 81 -4.69 19.17 -3.07
C GLY A 81 -3.44 18.31 -3.21
N TRP A 82 -2.30 18.95 -2.99
CA TRP A 82 -0.97 18.35 -3.08
C TRP A 82 -0.14 18.78 -1.89
N VAL A 83 0.61 17.84 -1.32
CA VAL A 83 1.66 18.15 -0.34
C VAL A 83 2.95 18.36 -1.12
N LEU A 84 3.58 19.52 -0.92
CA LEU A 84 4.82 19.90 -1.57
C LEU A 84 6.03 19.37 -0.77
N PRO A 85 7.21 19.19 -1.41
CA PRO A 85 8.39 18.65 -0.73
C PRO A 85 8.92 19.49 0.44
N ASP A 86 8.59 20.77 0.48
CA ASP A 86 8.94 21.72 1.55
C ASP A 86 7.97 21.67 2.75
N GLY A 87 6.95 20.82 2.69
CA GLY A 87 5.91 20.69 3.72
C GLY A 87 4.74 21.66 3.56
N ASN A 88 4.74 22.52 2.53
CA ASN A 88 3.58 23.34 2.19
C ASN A 88 2.49 22.50 1.52
N VAL A 89 1.25 22.99 1.58
CA VAL A 89 0.09 22.31 0.98
C VAL A 89 -0.56 23.23 -0.05
N LEU A 90 -0.64 22.78 -1.30
CA LEU A 90 -1.38 23.45 -2.36
C LEU A 90 -2.81 22.90 -2.40
N LEU A 91 -3.81 23.77 -2.27
CA LEU A 91 -5.22 23.37 -2.23
C LEU A 91 -6.03 24.03 -3.35
N ALA A 92 -6.75 23.20 -4.11
CA ALA A 92 -7.81 23.66 -5.01
C ALA A 92 -9.10 23.86 -4.19
N VAL A 93 -9.21 25.04 -3.58
CA VAL A 93 -10.34 25.45 -2.75
C VAL A 93 -11.56 25.80 -3.61
N SER A 94 -12.75 25.49 -3.10
CA SER A 94 -13.98 25.99 -3.76
C SER A 94 -14.19 27.47 -3.45
N LYS A 95 -14.97 28.15 -4.31
CA LYS A 95 -15.31 29.57 -4.10
C LYS A 95 -15.89 29.78 -2.70
N GLY A 96 -15.35 30.77 -2.00
CA GLY A 96 -15.77 31.15 -0.66
C GLY A 96 -15.46 32.62 -0.41
N SER A 97 -16.22 33.24 0.48
CA SER A 97 -16.12 34.69 0.76
C SER A 97 -14.78 35.12 1.38
N ARG A 98 -14.02 34.18 1.97
CA ARG A 98 -12.73 34.44 2.63
C ARG A 98 -11.51 34.17 1.74
N LEU A 99 -11.71 33.72 0.51
CA LEU A 99 -10.62 33.31 -0.37
C LEU A 99 -10.55 34.19 -1.60
N PRO A 100 -9.35 34.45 -2.13
CA PRO A 100 -9.20 35.20 -3.37
C PRO A 100 -9.99 34.49 -4.47
N THR A 101 -10.91 35.21 -5.09
CA THR A 101 -11.73 34.71 -6.17
C THR A 101 -10.93 34.64 -7.46
N GLY A 102 -10.95 33.46 -8.09
CA GLY A 102 -10.61 33.27 -9.50
C GLY A 102 -11.83 33.38 -10.41
#